data_AF-A0A5C3M4V8-F1
#
_entry.id   AF-A0A5C3M4V8-F1
#
_cell.length_a   1.000
_cell.length_b   1.000
_cell.length_c   1.000
_cell.angle_alpha   90.00
_cell.angle_beta   90.00
_cell.angle_gamma   90.00
#
_symmetry.space_group_name_H-M   'P 1'
#
loop_
_entity.id
_entity.type
_entity.pdbx_description
1 polymer ?
#
loop_
_entity_poly.entity_id
_entity_poly.type
_entity_poly.pdbx_seq_one_letter_code
_entity_poly.pdbx_strand_id
1 'polypeptide(L)'
;ISLNNFGGISSLDRFDDFFGIGNFDGHRNNEIFVQERLVCRRKDIKVIQQQLVVLQELAKRVILEQICEVEAQVIVLSQVRNRFRNFGHDLRRLNGRKPGFDAQIARQAIHLLNSDNSLNIFDLGFLGSDVGKSTIFVEGSNWDDVSSPEKVLRAEEAAKNA
;
A
#
# COMPACT_ATOMS: atom_id res chain seq x y z
N ILE A 1 5.00 -17.40 -9.94
CA ILE A 1 4.34 -18.43 -9.10
C ILE A 1 2.93 -17.92 -8.85
N SER A 2 1.94 -18.79 -9.07
CA SER A 2 0.53 -18.51 -8.79
C SER A 2 0.24 -18.89 -7.33
N LEU A 3 -0.62 -18.12 -6.67
CA LEU A 3 -1.09 -18.44 -5.31
C LEU A 3 -2.55 -18.89 -5.29
N ASN A 4 -3.19 -19.02 -6.45
CA ASN A 4 -4.49 -19.64 -6.58
C ASN A 4 -4.49 -21.03 -5.95
N ASN A 5 -5.38 -21.25 -4.98
CA ASN A 5 -5.51 -22.52 -4.26
C ASN A 5 -4.19 -23.01 -3.64
N PHE A 6 -3.31 -22.09 -3.21
CA PHE A 6 -2.01 -22.45 -2.62
C PHE A 6 -2.21 -23.44 -1.46
N GLY A 7 -1.47 -24.56 -1.49
CA GLY A 7 -1.57 -25.60 -0.48
C GLY A 7 -2.93 -26.31 -0.40
N GLY A 8 -3.80 -26.16 -1.41
CA GLY A 8 -5.17 -26.69 -1.39
C GLY A 8 -6.15 -25.85 -0.56
N ILE A 9 -5.76 -24.64 -0.15
CA ILE A 9 -6.60 -23.72 0.63
C ILE A 9 -7.64 -23.08 -0.28
N SER A 10 -8.92 -23.40 -0.05
CA SER A 10 -10.04 -22.92 -0.87
C SER A 10 -10.31 -21.41 -0.74
N SER A 11 -9.98 -20.78 0.39
CA SER A 11 -10.12 -19.32 0.56
C SER A 11 -9.14 -18.52 -0.31
N LEU A 12 -8.15 -19.18 -0.91
CA LEU A 12 -7.25 -18.61 -1.92
C LEU A 12 -7.69 -18.95 -3.35
N ASP A 13 -8.92 -19.45 -3.55
CA ASP A 13 -9.47 -19.54 -4.89
C ASP A 13 -9.49 -18.14 -5.52
N ARG A 14 -9.05 -18.07 -6.78
CA ARG A 14 -8.97 -16.82 -7.56
C ARG A 14 -8.14 -15.70 -6.91
N PHE A 15 -7.24 -16.01 -5.97
CA PHE A 15 -6.36 -15.02 -5.33
C PHE A 15 -5.61 -14.13 -6.34
N ASP A 16 -5.10 -14.73 -7.42
CA ASP A 16 -4.36 -14.03 -8.47
C ASP A 16 -5.27 -13.18 -9.37
N ASP A 17 -6.60 -13.24 -9.28
CA ASP A 17 -7.51 -12.41 -10.08
C ASP A 17 -7.38 -10.92 -9.73
N PHE A 18 -6.92 -10.61 -8.51
CA PHE A 18 -6.81 -9.22 -8.07
C PHE A 18 -5.64 -8.51 -8.78
N PHE A 19 -4.39 -8.95 -8.62
CA PHE A 19 -3.22 -8.31 -9.25
C PHE A 19 -2.68 -9.02 -10.50
N GLY A 20 -3.11 -10.25 -10.77
CA GLY A 20 -2.58 -11.10 -11.83
C GLY A 20 -1.39 -11.97 -11.41
N ILE A 21 -1.20 -13.06 -12.15
CA ILE A 21 -0.10 -14.02 -11.93
C ILE A 21 1.25 -13.32 -12.12
N GLY A 22 2.14 -13.49 -11.14
CA GLY A 22 3.49 -12.91 -11.19
C GLY A 22 3.55 -11.41 -10.90
N ASN A 23 2.44 -10.79 -10.49
CA ASN A 23 2.35 -9.41 -10.04
C ASN A 23 1.83 -9.34 -8.59
N PHE A 24 2.37 -10.21 -7.73
CA PHE A 24 1.85 -10.48 -6.40
C PHE A 24 1.46 -9.24 -5.57
N ASP A 25 2.24 -8.18 -5.63
CA ASP A 25 2.08 -6.92 -4.87
C ASP A 25 1.69 -5.72 -5.75
N GLY A 26 1.31 -5.95 -7.01
CA GLY A 26 0.96 -4.88 -7.94
C GLY A 26 2.13 -4.03 -8.42
N HIS A 27 3.40 -4.37 -8.10
CA HIS A 27 4.54 -3.55 -8.51
C HIS A 27 4.68 -3.41 -10.03
N ARG A 28 4.07 -4.29 -10.84
CA ARG A 28 4.11 -4.19 -12.31
C ARG A 28 2.96 -3.38 -12.89
N ASN A 29 2.08 -2.84 -12.05
CA ASN A 29 1.01 -1.96 -12.50
C ASN A 29 1.60 -0.69 -13.13
N ASN A 30 0.92 -0.20 -14.16
CA ASN A 30 1.23 1.08 -14.77
C ASN A 30 0.68 2.20 -13.87
N GLU A 31 1.52 3.20 -13.60
CA GLU A 31 1.12 4.41 -12.89
C GLU A 31 0.72 5.47 -13.91
N ILE A 32 -0.56 5.85 -13.91
CA ILE A 32 -1.09 6.94 -14.71
C ILE A 32 -1.18 8.15 -13.80
N PHE A 33 -0.33 9.13 -14.06
CA PHE A 33 -0.29 10.36 -13.28
C PHE A 33 -1.39 11.31 -13.72
N VAL A 34 -2.30 11.59 -12.79
CA VAL A 34 -3.33 12.62 -13.00
C VAL A 34 -2.79 13.98 -12.59
N GLN A 35 -3.14 15.01 -13.36
CA GLN A 35 -2.65 16.36 -13.16
C GLN A 35 -3.42 17.08 -12.03
N GLU A 36 -3.24 16.60 -10.80
CA GLU A 36 -3.68 17.28 -9.57
C GLU A 36 -2.45 17.79 -8.82
N ARG A 37 -2.38 19.11 -8.57
CA ARG A 37 -1.30 19.71 -7.78
C ARG A 37 -1.58 19.52 -6.30
N LEU A 38 -1.01 18.47 -5.72
CA LEU A 38 -0.98 18.29 -4.27
C LEU A 38 0.41 18.66 -3.75
N VAL A 39 0.46 19.56 -2.75
CA VAL A 39 1.72 19.97 -2.12
C VAL A 39 1.76 19.44 -0.69
N CYS A 40 2.86 18.81 -0.28
CA CYS A 40 2.99 18.33 1.08
C CYS A 40 2.95 19.50 2.07
N ARG A 41 2.24 19.34 3.18
CA ARG A 41 2.15 20.34 4.25
C ARG A 41 2.77 19.77 5.51
N ARG A 42 3.62 20.56 6.17
CA ARG A 42 4.21 20.16 7.45
C ARG A 42 3.11 19.93 8.48
N LYS A 43 3.15 18.79 9.13
CA LYS A 43 2.29 18.40 10.25
C LYS A 43 3.17 17.89 11.39
N ASP A 44 2.62 17.82 12.58
CA ASP A 44 3.27 17.17 13.71
C ASP A 44 3.45 15.68 13.38
N ILE A 45 4.69 15.18 13.53
CA ILE A 45 5.03 13.77 13.26
C ILE A 45 4.18 12.84 14.13
N LYS A 46 3.84 13.25 15.36
CA LYS A 46 2.96 12.46 16.24
C LYS A 46 1.58 12.22 15.62
N VAL A 47 1.02 13.23 14.93
CA VAL A 47 -0.28 13.09 14.26
C VAL A 47 -0.19 12.10 13.10
N ILE A 48 0.90 12.15 12.33
CA ILE A 48 1.14 11.20 11.23
C ILE A 48 1.28 9.78 11.78
N GLN A 49 2.05 9.60 12.86
CA GLN A 49 2.23 8.30 13.52
C GLN A 49 0.90 7.72 14.03
N GLN A 50 0.06 8.53 14.67
CA GLN A 50 -1.27 8.11 15.12
C GLN A 50 -2.14 7.62 13.96
N GLN A 51 -2.17 8.37 12.85
CA GLN A 51 -2.93 7.98 11.66
C GLN A 51 -2.44 6.66 11.07
N LEU A 52 -1.12 6.48 10.97
CA LEU A 52 -0.54 5.23 10.47
C LEU A 52 -0.81 4.04 11.38
N VAL A 53 -0.78 4.22 12.71
CA VAL A 53 -1.12 3.16 13.67
C VAL A 53 -2.60 2.76 13.53
N VAL A 54 -3.51 3.71 13.33
CA VAL A 54 -4.93 3.39 13.06
C VAL A 54 -5.08 2.55 11.79
N LEU A 55 -4.40 2.91 10.70
CA LEU A 55 -4.43 2.13 9.46
C LEU A 55 -3.83 0.73 9.65
N GLN A 56 -2.79 0.59 10.47
CA GLN A 56 -2.18 -0.70 10.80
C GLN A 56 -3.14 -1.60 11.57
N GLU A 57 -3.80 -1.09 12.62
CA GLU A 57 -4.78 -1.87 13.38
C GLU A 57 -6.02 -2.21 12.54
N LEU A 58 -6.46 -1.29 11.67
CA LEU A 58 -7.55 -1.58 10.74
C LEU A 58 -7.18 -2.68 9.74
N ALA A 59 -5.95 -2.68 9.23
CA ALA A 59 -5.46 -3.76 8.36
C ALA A 59 -5.39 -5.12 9.09
N LYS A 60 -4.92 -5.14 10.35
CA LYS A 60 -4.96 -6.35 11.18
C LYS A 60 -6.38 -6.84 11.37
N ARG A 61 -7.32 -5.93 11.66
CA ARG A 61 -8.73 -6.25 11.83
C ARG A 61 -9.33 -6.88 10.57
N VAL A 62 -9.07 -6.31 9.39
CA VAL A 62 -9.50 -6.87 8.10
C VAL A 62 -8.98 -8.30 7.92
N ILE A 63 -7.68 -8.53 8.16
CA ILE A 63 -7.08 -9.85 7.96
C ILE A 63 -7.63 -10.87 8.97
N LEU A 64 -7.69 -10.51 10.25
CA LEU A 64 -8.05 -11.43 11.33
C LEU A 64 -9.54 -11.75 11.42
N GLU A 65 -10.42 -10.80 11.06
CA GLU A 65 -11.87 -11.02 11.09
C GLU A 65 -12.39 -11.69 9.81
N GLN A 66 -11.68 -11.58 8.67
CA GLN A 66 -12.19 -12.03 7.36
C GLN A 66 -11.50 -13.27 6.79
N ILE A 67 -10.34 -13.67 7.32
CA ILE A 67 -9.57 -14.84 6.83
C ILE A 67 -9.36 -15.81 7.98
N CYS A 68 -9.78 -17.06 7.82
CA CYS A 68 -9.67 -18.09 8.86
C CYS A 68 -8.33 -18.82 8.82
N GLU A 69 -7.79 -19.08 7.62
CA GLU A 69 -6.58 -19.86 7.44
C GLU A 69 -5.34 -18.99 7.66
N VAL A 70 -4.46 -19.43 8.56
CA VAL A 70 -3.25 -18.68 8.95
C VAL A 70 -2.32 -18.49 7.75
N GLU A 71 -2.19 -19.49 6.88
CA GLU A 71 -1.40 -19.42 5.67
C GLU A 71 -1.93 -18.33 4.72
N ALA A 72 -3.25 -18.21 4.57
CA ALA A 72 -3.88 -17.16 3.76
C ALA A 72 -3.67 -15.77 4.39
N GLN A 73 -3.78 -15.65 5.72
CA GLN A 73 -3.46 -14.42 6.45
C GLN A 73 -2.01 -13.98 6.22
N VAL A 74 -1.05 -14.92 6.29
CA VAL A 74 0.38 -14.67 6.05
C VAL A 74 0.63 -14.24 4.61
N ILE A 75 -0.05 -14.86 3.64
CA ILE A 75 0.03 -14.48 2.22
C ILE A 75 -0.47 -13.05 2.02
N VAL A 76 -1.66 -12.70 2.51
CA VAL A 76 -2.24 -11.35 2.38
C VAL A 76 -1.39 -10.30 3.10
N LEU A 77 -0.91 -10.59 4.32
CA LEU A 77 0.00 -9.71 5.04
C LEU A 77 1.30 -9.48 4.26
N SER A 78 1.86 -10.53 3.65
CA SER A 78 3.07 -10.44 2.83
C SER A 78 2.85 -9.57 1.59
N GLN A 79 1.66 -9.63 0.98
CA GLN A 79 1.29 -8.76 -0.14
C GLN A 79 1.31 -7.29 0.29
N VAL A 80 0.67 -6.94 1.41
CA VAL A 80 0.67 -5.57 1.96
C VAL A 80 2.08 -5.11 2.31
N ARG A 81 2.87 -5.95 2.98
CA ARG A 81 4.26 -5.62 3.35
C ARG A 81 5.13 -5.33 2.13
N ASN A 82 5.00 -6.13 1.07
CA ASN A 82 5.75 -5.93 -0.16
C ASN A 82 5.37 -4.61 -0.84
N ARG A 83 4.10 -4.21 -0.80
CA ARG A 83 3.66 -2.89 -1.29
C ARG A 83 4.32 -1.73 -0.54
N PHE A 84 4.35 -1.78 0.80
CA PHE A 84 5.06 -0.76 1.58
C PHE A 84 6.57 -0.76 1.34
N ARG A 85 7.17 -1.93 1.12
CA ARG A 85 8.58 -2.03 0.72
C ARG A 85 8.83 -1.33 -0.63
N ASN A 86 7.94 -1.53 -1.61
CA ASN A 86 8.04 -0.88 -2.91
C ASN A 86 7.87 0.64 -2.80
N PHE A 87 6.89 1.10 -2.01
CA PHE A 87 6.76 2.52 -1.69
C PHE A 87 8.02 3.10 -1.02
N GLY A 88 8.67 2.32 -0.15
CA GLY A 88 9.98 2.68 0.38
C GLY A 88 11.08 2.81 -0.69
N HIS A 89 11.06 2.00 -1.75
CA HIS A 89 11.94 2.20 -2.92
C HIS A 89 11.60 3.50 -3.67
N ASP A 90 10.32 3.83 -3.83
CA ASP A 90 9.86 5.06 -4.49
C ASP A 90 10.31 6.31 -3.73
N LEU A 91 10.18 6.30 -2.39
CA LEU A 91 10.67 7.39 -1.53
C LEU A 91 12.18 7.62 -1.68
N ARG A 92 12.94 6.55 -1.93
CA ARG A 92 14.40 6.58 -2.14
C ARG A 92 14.81 6.79 -3.60
N ARG A 93 13.85 6.83 -4.53
CA ARG A 93 14.09 6.92 -5.99
C ARG A 93 14.92 5.78 -6.57
N LEU A 94 14.86 4.58 -5.99
CA LEU A 94 15.73 3.45 -6.37
C LEU A 94 15.24 2.66 -7.59
N ASN A 95 13.99 2.82 -7.98
CA ASN A 95 13.34 2.02 -9.02
C ASN A 95 12.85 2.89 -10.20
N GLY A 96 13.32 4.14 -10.30
CA GLY A 96 12.90 5.09 -11.33
C GLY A 96 11.47 5.63 -11.16
N ARG A 97 10.75 5.21 -10.11
CA ARG A 97 9.42 5.75 -9.79
C ARG A 97 9.55 6.94 -8.87
N LYS A 98 8.50 7.76 -8.92
CA LYS A 98 8.32 8.90 -8.04
C LYS A 98 7.24 8.53 -7.02
N PRO A 99 7.37 8.88 -5.73
CA PRO A 99 6.39 8.55 -4.72
C PRO A 99 5.10 9.29 -5.03
N GLY A 100 4.01 8.54 -4.98
CA GLY A 100 2.65 9.01 -5.16
C GLY A 100 1.70 8.03 -4.51
N PHE A 101 0.41 8.31 -4.63
CA PHE A 101 -0.64 7.39 -4.23
C PHE A 101 -1.80 7.48 -5.21
N ASP A 102 -2.52 6.38 -5.39
CA ASP A 102 -3.74 6.37 -6.18
C ASP A 102 -4.88 7.03 -5.40
N ALA A 103 -5.34 8.17 -5.89
CA ALA A 103 -6.34 8.98 -5.19
C ALA A 103 -7.75 8.39 -5.23
N GLN A 104 -8.08 7.57 -6.23
CA GLN A 104 -9.39 6.90 -6.28
C GLN A 104 -9.43 5.75 -5.30
N ILE A 105 -8.36 4.95 -5.23
CA ILE A 105 -8.24 3.86 -4.27
C ILE A 105 -8.14 4.39 -2.83
N ALA A 106 -7.36 5.45 -2.60
CA ALA A 106 -7.22 6.03 -1.26
C ALA A 106 -8.55 6.56 -0.68
N ARG A 107 -9.43 7.10 -1.54
CA ARG A 107 -10.77 7.57 -1.11
C ARG A 107 -11.66 6.44 -0.61
N GLN A 108 -11.45 5.20 -1.06
CA GLN A 108 -12.23 4.05 -0.62
C GLN A 108 -12.07 3.74 0.88
N ALA A 109 -11.07 4.31 1.56
CA ALA A 109 -10.88 4.14 2.99
C ALA A 109 -12.13 4.49 3.82
N ILE A 110 -12.94 5.45 3.36
CA ILE A 110 -14.19 5.85 4.04
C ILE A 110 -15.25 4.73 4.05
N HIS A 111 -15.14 3.75 3.16
CA HIS A 111 -16.08 2.66 3.00
C HIS A 111 -15.67 1.39 3.74
N LEU A 112 -14.51 1.37 4.43
CA LEU A 112 -14.03 0.16 5.12
C LEU A 112 -14.85 -0.23 6.34
N LEU A 113 -15.58 0.72 6.93
CA LEU A 113 -16.40 0.52 8.13
C LEU A 113 -17.84 0.95 7.86
N ASN A 114 -18.78 0.15 8.36
CA ASN A 114 -20.18 0.52 8.43
C ASN A 114 -20.41 1.53 9.57
N SER A 115 -21.61 2.11 9.64
CA SER A 115 -21.98 3.08 10.68
C SER A 115 -21.97 2.51 12.11
N ASP A 116 -22.03 1.19 12.24
CA ASP A 116 -21.94 0.46 13.51
C ASP A 116 -20.50 0.03 13.87
N ASN A 117 -19.51 0.52 13.11
CA ASN A 117 -18.10 0.14 13.17
C ASN A 117 -17.79 -1.33 12.83
N SER A 118 -18.73 -2.11 12.28
CA SER A 118 -18.40 -3.40 11.66
C SER A 118 -17.61 -3.19 10.36
N LEU A 119 -16.82 -4.20 9.95
CA LEU A 119 -16.15 -4.17 8.65
C LEU A 119 -17.18 -4.22 7.53
N ASN A 120 -16.98 -3.39 6.51
CA ASN A 120 -17.73 -3.51 5.28
C ASN A 120 -17.21 -4.69 4.45
N ILE A 121 -18.09 -5.63 4.13
CA ILE A 121 -17.77 -6.87 3.38
C ILE A 121 -18.15 -6.78 1.89
N PHE A 122 -18.63 -5.63 1.43
CA PHE A 122 -18.98 -5.43 0.03
C PHE A 122 -17.73 -5.24 -0.83
N ASP A 123 -17.80 -5.76 -2.06
CA ASP A 123 -16.83 -5.46 -3.10
C ASP A 123 -16.83 -3.94 -3.37
N LEU A 124 -15.65 -3.32 -3.24
CA LEU A 124 -15.45 -1.89 -3.47
C LEU A 124 -15.37 -1.53 -4.97
N GLY A 125 -15.53 -2.51 -5.85
CA GLY A 125 -15.72 -2.31 -7.29
C GLY A 125 -14.44 -2.06 -8.07
N PHE A 126 -13.29 -2.52 -7.57
CA PHE A 126 -12.00 -2.37 -8.24
C PHE A 126 -11.16 -3.64 -8.20
N LEU A 127 -10.34 -3.82 -9.23
CA LEU A 127 -9.32 -4.87 -9.29
C LEU A 127 -7.97 -4.32 -8.87
N GLY A 128 -7.05 -5.20 -8.50
CA GLY A 128 -5.66 -4.83 -8.24
C GLY A 128 -5.00 -4.16 -9.45
N SER A 129 -5.41 -4.49 -10.68
CA SER A 129 -4.96 -3.81 -11.90
C SER A 129 -5.40 -2.33 -12.02
N ASP A 130 -6.42 -1.90 -11.26
CA ASP A 130 -6.86 -0.50 -11.22
C ASP A 130 -5.96 0.37 -10.34
N VAL A 131 -5.23 -0.24 -9.41
CA VAL A 131 -4.32 0.45 -8.49
C VAL A 131 -3.16 1.08 -9.29
N GLY A 132 -3.09 2.41 -9.24
CA GLY A 132 -2.08 3.22 -9.92
C GLY A 132 -2.63 3.99 -11.13
N LYS A 133 -3.88 3.73 -11.56
CA LYS A 133 -4.51 4.43 -12.69
C LYS A 133 -4.92 5.87 -12.37
N SER A 134 -4.93 6.28 -11.11
CA SER A 134 -5.24 7.64 -10.68
C SER A 134 -4.20 8.17 -9.70
N THR A 135 -2.92 7.99 -10.02
CA THR A 135 -1.81 8.36 -9.13
C THR A 135 -1.60 9.87 -9.13
N ILE A 136 -1.54 10.46 -7.93
CA ILE A 136 -1.20 11.87 -7.74
C ILE A 136 0.26 11.99 -7.31
N PHE A 137 0.97 12.96 -7.89
CA PHE A 137 2.26 13.41 -7.39
C PHE A 137 2.12 14.44 -6.28
N VAL A 138 2.88 14.23 -5.21
CA VAL A 138 3.01 15.20 -4.13
C VAL A 138 4.26 16.06 -4.36
N GLU A 139 4.04 17.33 -4.65
CA GLU A 139 5.08 18.35 -4.79
C GLU A 139 5.47 18.95 -3.43
N GLY A 140 6.52 19.78 -3.42
CA GLY A 140 6.97 20.53 -2.24
C GLY A 140 7.80 19.73 -1.24
N SER A 141 8.27 18.54 -1.61
CA SER A 141 9.25 17.81 -0.80
C SER A 141 10.60 18.52 -0.80
N ASN A 142 11.42 18.22 0.20
CA ASN A 142 12.81 18.68 0.30
C ASN A 142 13.78 17.80 -0.49
N TRP A 143 13.29 17.04 -1.47
CA TRP A 143 14.13 16.18 -2.29
C TRP A 143 15.03 17.05 -3.17
N ASP A 144 16.30 16.69 -3.17
CA ASP A 144 17.41 17.30 -3.91
C ASP A 144 18.22 16.15 -4.53
N ASP A 145 18.30 16.11 -5.86
CA ASP A 145 18.86 14.99 -6.60
C ASP A 145 20.35 14.75 -6.31
N VAL A 146 21.06 15.76 -5.80
CA VAL A 146 22.49 15.67 -5.45
C VAL A 146 22.69 15.07 -4.06
N SER A 147 22.03 15.62 -3.04
CA SER A 147 22.31 15.31 -1.63
C SER A 147 21.30 14.39 -0.95
N SER A 148 20.07 14.27 -1.48
CA SER A 148 19.03 13.43 -0.86
C SER A 148 19.30 11.94 -0.91
N PRO A 149 19.87 11.34 -1.99
CA PRO A 149 20.13 9.91 -2.02
C PRO A 149 20.93 9.42 -0.79
N GLU A 150 22.02 10.11 -0.45
CA GLU A 150 22.85 9.78 0.72
C GLU A 150 22.12 10.07 2.04
N LYS A 151 21.47 11.24 2.17
CA LYS A 151 20.75 11.62 3.40
C LYS A 151 19.62 10.65 3.73
N VAL A 152 18.87 10.21 2.73
CA VAL A 152 17.76 9.27 2.90
C VAL A 152 18.30 7.87 3.25
N LEU A 153 19.41 7.44 2.64
CA LEU A 153 20.05 6.17 3.02
C LEU A 153 20.47 6.16 4.49
N ARG A 154 21.15 7.23 4.95
CA ARG A 154 21.54 7.37 6.37
C ARG A 154 20.32 7.37 7.30
N ALA A 155 19.24 8.04 6.90
CA ALA A 155 18.00 8.06 7.68
C ALA A 155 17.35 6.66 7.78
N GLU A 156 17.35 5.89 6.69
CA GLU A 156 16.86 4.51 6.68
C GLU A 156 17.72 3.59 7.55
N GLU A 157 19.04 3.71 7.48
CA GLU A 157 19.95 2.93 8.31
C GLU A 157 19.78 3.24 9.79
N ALA A 158 19.67 4.51 10.16
CA ALA A 158 19.37 4.91 11.54
C ALA A 158 18.03 4.31 12.01
N ALA A 159 17.01 4.31 11.16
CA ALA A 159 15.70 3.73 11.50
C ALA A 159 15.73 2.20 11.65
N LYS A 160 16.56 1.48 10.88
CA LYS A 160 16.73 0.02 11.02
C LYS A 160 17.45 -0.39 12.29
N ASN A 161 18.28 0.51 12.84
CA ASN A 161 19.10 0.26 14.02
C ASN A 161 18.48 0.80 15.33
N ALA A 162 17.30 1.42 15.25
CA ALA A 162 16.52 1.92 16.40
C ALA A 162 15.61 0.82 16.95
#